data_AF-A0A258SKT4-F1
#
_entry.id   AF-A0A258SKT4-F1
#
_cell.length_a   1.000
_cell.length_b   1.000
_cell.length_c   1.000
_cell.angle_alpha   90.00
_cell.angle_beta   90.00
_cell.angle_gamma   90.00
#
_symmetry.space_group_name_H-M   'P 1'
#
loop_
_entity.id
_entity.type
_entity.pdbx_description
1 polymer ?
#
loop_
_entity_poly.entity_id
_entity_poly.type
_entity_poly.pdbx_seq_one_letter_code
_entity_poly.pdbx_strand_id
1 'polypeptide(L)'
;MSDIRGAEIIVRGIVQGVGFRPFVWRLAQRLGLFGEVRNAGDAVFIHAGGTREALAGFVSALREEAPVLSRVETITAHPVAPPEGDGFRIVESGAGAVSIGIVPDIATCPACRAEIADPAARRFGYAFTNCTDCGPRFSIVRGLPYDRARTTMQDFPLCDACRAEYEDPQDRRFHAQPIACPTCGPLLRWTSLAPLPDAKRDDADALSQAVAALSAGGIIAVKGIGGFHIACDATDGTVVSELRRRKHRPSKPL
;
A
#
# COMPACT_ATOMS: atom_id res chain seq x y z
N MET A 1 21.31 20.89 32.10
CA MET A 1 21.30 20.81 30.63
C MET A 1 21.03 19.37 30.27
N SER A 2 19.93 19.10 29.58
CA SER A 2 19.58 17.73 29.16
C SER A 2 20.70 17.20 28.27
N ASP A 3 21.28 16.04 28.61
CA ASP A 3 22.33 15.38 27.83
C ASP A 3 21.71 14.83 26.53
N ILE A 4 21.68 15.67 25.49
CA ILE A 4 21.16 15.32 24.17
C ILE A 4 22.17 14.43 23.46
N ARG A 5 21.70 13.29 22.96
CA ARG A 5 22.49 12.27 22.26
C ARG A 5 21.90 12.00 20.89
N GLY A 6 22.74 11.53 19.98
CA GLY A 6 22.32 10.98 18.69
C GLY A 6 22.39 9.45 18.68
N ALA A 7 21.47 8.82 17.96
CA ALA A 7 21.52 7.41 17.62
C ALA A 7 21.20 7.20 16.15
N GLU A 8 22.01 6.38 15.49
CA GLU A 8 21.68 5.79 14.19
C GLU A 8 21.09 4.41 14.46
N ILE A 9 19.83 4.23 14.09
CA ILE A 9 19.05 3.02 14.31
C ILE A 9 18.71 2.43 12.96
N ILE A 10 19.06 1.16 12.77
CA ILE A 10 18.79 0.40 11.55
C ILE A 10 17.82 -0.72 11.89
N VAL A 11 16.66 -0.70 11.25
CA VAL A 11 15.62 -1.71 11.43
C VAL A 11 15.55 -2.58 10.18
N ARG A 12 15.64 -3.90 10.34
CA ARG A 12 15.55 -4.89 9.25
C ARG A 12 14.44 -5.89 9.47
N GLY A 13 13.96 -6.47 8.38
CA GLY A 13 12.86 -7.42 8.31
C GLY A 13 11.82 -6.97 7.29
N ILE A 14 10.56 -7.33 7.52
CA ILE A 14 9.43 -6.86 6.71
C ILE A 14 9.02 -5.48 7.22
N VAL A 15 9.74 -4.43 6.81
CA VAL A 15 9.58 -3.06 7.36
C VAL A 15 9.36 -1.99 6.28
N GLN A 16 9.31 -2.37 5.01
CA GLN A 16 8.98 -1.47 3.91
C GLN A 16 7.64 -1.83 3.29
N GLY A 17 6.85 -0.83 2.88
CA GLY A 17 5.49 -1.06 2.36
C GLY A 17 4.44 -1.45 3.41
N VAL A 18 4.77 -1.30 4.69
CA VAL A 18 3.89 -1.67 5.84
C VAL A 18 3.49 -0.47 6.69
N GLY A 19 3.65 0.76 6.20
CA GLY A 19 3.40 1.97 6.98
C GLY A 19 4.45 2.25 8.07
N PHE A 20 5.64 1.65 7.98
CA PHE A 20 6.66 1.77 9.01
C PHE A 20 7.21 3.20 9.17
N ARG A 21 7.51 3.91 8.07
CA ARG A 21 7.99 5.32 8.12
C ARG A 21 6.99 6.25 8.85
N PRO A 22 5.68 6.25 8.52
CA PRO A 22 4.64 6.89 9.32
C PRO A 22 4.63 6.53 10.81
N PHE A 23 4.78 5.24 11.12
CA PHE A 23 4.83 4.76 12.50
C PHE A 23 6.03 5.34 13.26
N VAL A 24 7.22 5.27 12.67
CA VAL A 24 8.45 5.83 13.23
C VAL A 24 8.31 7.32 13.48
N TRP A 25 7.75 8.06 12.51
CA TRP A 25 7.52 9.50 12.65
C TRP A 25 6.60 9.81 13.83
N ARG A 26 5.44 9.13 13.94
CA ARG A 26 4.50 9.32 15.07
C ARG A 26 5.14 8.96 16.41
N LEU A 27 5.92 7.89 16.44
CA LEU A 27 6.62 7.44 17.63
C LEU A 27 7.67 8.46 18.08
N ALA A 28 8.43 9.03 17.15
CA ALA A 28 9.42 10.06 17.43
C ALA A 28 8.78 11.32 18.03
N GLN A 29 7.68 11.79 17.43
CA GLN A 29 6.92 12.93 17.95
C GLN A 29 6.39 12.67 19.37
N ARG A 30 5.84 11.47 19.61
CA ARG A 30 5.32 11.07 20.93
C ARG A 30 6.40 11.06 22.02
N LEU A 31 7.64 10.75 21.66
CA LEU A 31 8.77 10.68 22.59
C LEU A 31 9.63 11.96 22.59
N GLY A 32 9.22 13.00 21.87
CA GLY A 32 9.95 14.28 21.81
C GLY A 32 11.32 14.16 21.14
N LEU A 33 11.47 13.24 20.18
CA LEU A 33 12.70 13.07 19.40
C LEU A 33 12.68 13.94 18.15
N PHE A 34 13.87 14.34 17.69
CA PHE A 34 14.09 15.04 16.44
C PHE A 34 15.04 14.25 15.53
N GLY A 35 15.03 14.53 14.24
CA GLY A 35 15.86 13.82 13.25
C GLY A 35 15.07 13.34 12.03
N GLU A 36 15.43 12.15 11.53
CA GLU A 36 14.89 11.67 10.26
C GLU A 36 14.75 10.15 10.16
N VAL A 37 13.85 9.72 9.28
CA VAL A 37 13.70 8.33 8.86
C VAL A 37 13.66 8.22 7.34
N ARG A 38 14.34 7.20 6.80
CA ARG A 38 14.33 6.87 5.38
C ARG A 38 14.36 5.36 5.15
N ASN A 39 13.85 4.93 4.01
CA ASN A 39 14.15 3.58 3.54
C ASN A 39 15.51 3.60 2.83
N ALA A 40 16.32 2.55 2.98
CA ALA A 40 17.47 2.32 2.11
C ALA A 40 17.78 0.84 1.97
N GLY A 41 17.98 0.40 0.73
CA GLY A 41 18.02 -1.02 0.42
C GLY A 41 16.75 -1.72 0.92
N ASP A 42 16.93 -2.73 1.76
CA ASP A 42 15.87 -3.49 2.44
C ASP A 42 15.63 -3.07 3.91
N ALA A 43 16.24 -1.99 4.39
CA ALA A 43 16.14 -1.54 5.77
C ALA A 43 15.45 -0.19 5.91
N VAL A 44 15.04 0.13 7.13
CA VAL A 44 14.65 1.48 7.56
C VAL A 44 15.79 2.04 8.40
N PHE A 45 16.32 3.19 7.97
CA PHE A 45 17.36 3.93 8.67
C PHE A 45 16.73 5.11 9.39
N ILE A 46 17.10 5.27 10.65
CA ILE A 46 16.61 6.33 11.51
C ILE A 46 17.81 7.02 12.13
N HIS A 47 17.90 8.33 11.99
CA HIS A 47 18.85 9.16 12.73
C HIS A 47 18.05 10.00 13.70
N ALA A 48 18.17 9.72 15.00
CA ALA A 48 17.35 10.33 16.04
C ALA A 48 18.22 11.05 17.08
N GLY A 49 17.77 12.23 17.49
CA GLY A 49 18.31 13.03 18.59
C GLY A 49 17.32 13.15 19.74
N GLY A 50 17.82 13.07 20.97
CA GLY A 50 16.98 13.23 22.17
C GLY A 50 17.72 12.88 23.45
N THR A 51 16.98 12.79 24.56
CA THR A 51 17.54 12.31 25.82
C THR A 51 17.85 10.81 25.73
N ARG A 52 18.74 10.33 26.60
CA ARG A 52 19.07 8.89 26.68
C ARG A 52 17.82 8.04 26.91
N GLU A 53 16.92 8.50 27.78
CA GLU A 53 15.69 7.80 28.15
C GLU A 53 14.72 7.74 26.96
N ALA A 54 14.57 8.85 26.22
CA ALA A 54 13.70 8.91 25.05
C ALA A 54 14.21 7.99 23.92
N LEU A 55 15.52 7.96 23.66
CA LEU A 55 16.12 7.07 22.66
C LEU A 55 15.99 5.59 23.06
N ALA A 56 16.18 5.26 24.34
CA ALA A 56 16.00 3.88 24.82
C ALA A 56 14.53 3.44 24.70
N GLY A 57 13.58 4.30 25.10
CA GLY A 57 12.15 4.04 24.95
C GLY A 57 11.73 3.89 23.48
N PHE A 58 12.32 4.68 22.59
CA PHE A 58 12.06 4.61 21.15
C PHE A 58 12.49 3.27 20.57
N VAL A 59 13.68 2.77 20.90
CA VAL A 59 14.15 1.46 20.42
C VAL A 59 13.28 0.30 20.91
N SER A 60 12.80 0.35 22.16
CA SER A 60 11.87 -0.65 22.69
C SER A 60 10.51 -0.59 21.97
N ALA A 61 9.93 0.61 21.84
CA ALA A 61 8.65 0.80 21.17
C ALA A 61 8.68 0.44 19.66
N LEU A 62 9.81 0.63 18.97
CA LEU A 62 9.98 0.18 17.58
C LEU A 62 9.77 -1.33 17.41
N ARG A 63 10.01 -2.13 18.45
CA ARG A 63 9.80 -3.57 18.45
C ARG A 63 8.41 -3.95 18.95
N GLU A 64 7.93 -3.30 20.02
CA GLU A 64 6.71 -3.68 20.72
C GLU A 64 5.43 -3.14 20.05
N GLU A 65 5.52 -1.97 19.42
CA GLU A 65 4.37 -1.26 18.84
C GLU A 65 4.39 -1.28 17.30
N ALA A 66 5.25 -2.10 16.70
CA ALA A 66 5.44 -2.16 15.25
C ALA A 66 4.10 -2.41 14.51
N PRO A 67 3.90 -1.83 13.31
CA PRO A 67 2.68 -2.05 12.53
C PRO A 67 2.36 -3.54 12.35
N VAL A 68 1.07 -3.90 12.36
CA VAL A 68 0.60 -5.30 12.29
C VAL A 68 1.15 -6.07 11.08
N LEU A 69 1.36 -5.37 9.97
CA LEU A 69 1.89 -5.94 8.73
C LEU A 69 3.40 -6.06 8.71
N SER A 70 4.08 -5.45 9.68
CA SER A 70 5.53 -5.46 9.77
C SER A 70 6.01 -6.66 10.57
N ARG A 71 7.22 -7.11 10.25
CA ARG A 71 7.95 -8.08 11.06
C ARG A 71 9.36 -7.58 11.26
N VAL A 72 9.63 -7.03 12.43
CA VAL A 72 10.96 -6.57 12.80
C VAL A 72 11.81 -7.78 13.21
N GLU A 73 12.88 -8.02 12.47
CA GLU A 73 13.82 -9.13 12.74
C GLU A 73 15.00 -8.63 13.56
N THR A 74 15.62 -7.54 13.13
CA THR A 74 16.74 -6.93 13.86
C THR A 74 16.58 -5.43 13.99
N ILE A 75 17.05 -4.91 15.12
CA ILE A 75 17.23 -3.48 15.38
C ILE A 75 18.67 -3.34 15.89
N THR A 76 19.48 -2.54 15.20
CA THR A 76 20.81 -2.15 15.67
C THR A 76 20.81 -0.65 15.92
N ALA A 77 21.32 -0.23 17.07
CA ALA A 77 21.41 1.18 17.44
C ALA A 77 22.87 1.51 17.77
N HIS A 78 23.41 2.54 17.12
CA HIS A 78 24.77 3.01 17.30
C HIS A 78 24.77 4.47 17.76
N PRO A 79 25.51 4.83 18.82
CA PRO A 79 25.67 6.23 19.20
C PRO A 79 26.36 7.01 18.10
N VAL A 80 25.79 8.17 17.75
CA VAL A 80 26.32 9.11 16.76
C VAL A 80 26.11 10.55 17.24
N ALA A 81 26.63 11.53 16.51
CA ALA A 81 26.27 12.92 16.75
C ALA A 81 24.75 13.11 16.57
N PRO A 82 24.08 13.93 17.39
CA PRO A 82 22.67 14.24 17.19
C PRO A 82 22.45 14.89 15.82
N PRO A 83 21.31 14.64 15.16
CA PRO A 83 20.96 15.29 13.90
C PRO A 83 20.86 16.81 14.07
N GLU A 84 21.02 17.55 12.98
CA GLU A 84 20.78 18.99 12.96
C GLU A 84 19.31 19.32 12.69
N GLY A 85 18.85 20.44 13.25
CA GLY A 85 17.51 20.99 13.02
C GLY A 85 16.46 20.51 14.02
N ASP A 86 15.25 21.04 13.84
CA ASP A 86 14.10 20.81 14.72
C ASP A 86 13.11 19.80 14.13
N GLY A 87 12.49 19.03 15.03
CA GLY A 87 11.45 18.06 14.69
C GLY A 87 11.95 16.80 13.98
N PHE A 88 11.01 15.90 13.66
CA PHE A 88 11.30 14.63 13.01
C PHE A 88 10.72 14.60 11.60
N ARG A 89 11.47 14.11 10.60
CA ARG A 89 11.07 14.14 9.18
C ARG A 89 11.19 12.78 8.50
N ILE A 90 10.27 12.49 7.57
CA ILE A 90 10.42 11.36 6.65
C ILE A 90 11.13 11.92 5.41
N VAL A 91 12.35 11.45 5.15
CA VAL A 91 13.20 11.95 4.04
C VAL A 91 13.25 10.95 2.88
N GLU A 92 13.84 11.39 1.76
CA GLU A 92 13.94 10.59 0.54
C GLU A 92 14.70 9.28 0.77
N SER A 93 14.27 8.22 0.10
CA SER A 93 14.88 6.91 0.26
C SER A 93 16.23 6.82 -0.44
N GLY A 94 17.19 6.17 0.20
CA GLY A 94 18.56 5.99 -0.31
C GLY A 94 18.79 4.66 -1.02
N ALA A 95 19.86 4.56 -1.81
CA ALA A 95 20.34 3.28 -2.33
C ALA A 95 20.86 2.36 -1.21
N GLY A 96 20.83 1.05 -1.44
CA GLY A 96 21.37 0.05 -0.51
C GLY A 96 21.20 -1.38 -1.04
N ALA A 97 21.87 -2.34 -0.40
CA ALA A 97 21.73 -3.75 -0.72
C ALA A 97 20.31 -4.26 -0.41
N VAL A 98 19.82 -5.18 -1.22
CA VAL A 98 18.47 -5.75 -1.11
C VAL A 98 18.60 -7.25 -0.85
N SER A 99 18.21 -7.72 0.33
CA SER A 99 18.33 -9.13 0.70
C SER A 99 17.01 -9.81 1.08
N ILE A 100 15.95 -9.11 1.53
CA ILE A 100 14.75 -9.79 2.06
C ILE A 100 13.42 -9.07 1.74
N GLY A 101 12.41 -9.88 1.35
CA GLY A 101 11.01 -9.81 1.80
C GLY A 101 10.15 -8.61 1.43
N ILE A 102 9.65 -8.57 0.19
CA ILE A 102 8.54 -7.69 -0.15
C ILE A 102 7.26 -8.22 0.50
N VAL A 103 6.49 -7.32 1.12
CA VAL A 103 5.19 -7.62 1.74
C VAL A 103 4.24 -8.25 0.72
N PRO A 104 3.51 -9.32 1.07
CA PRO A 104 2.46 -9.85 0.20
C PRO A 104 1.37 -8.79 -0.06
N ASP A 105 0.58 -9.00 -1.10
CA ASP A 105 -0.63 -8.20 -1.32
C ASP A 105 -1.65 -8.46 -0.19
N ILE A 106 -2.34 -7.41 0.24
CA ILE A 106 -3.24 -7.47 1.40
C ILE A 106 -4.65 -7.07 0.99
N ALA A 107 -5.64 -7.85 1.42
CA ALA A 107 -7.04 -7.57 1.17
C ALA A 107 -7.47 -6.22 1.77
N THR A 108 -8.45 -5.56 1.14
CA THR A 108 -8.98 -4.26 1.56
C THR A 108 -9.39 -4.25 3.02
N CYS A 109 -8.86 -3.29 3.80
CA CYS A 109 -9.17 -3.17 5.23
C CYS A 109 -10.61 -2.66 5.45
N PRO A 110 -11.19 -2.84 6.66
CA PRO A 110 -12.53 -2.36 6.97
C PRO A 110 -12.74 -0.87 6.73
N ALA A 111 -11.73 -0.03 7.03
CA ALA A 111 -11.82 1.42 6.83
C ALA A 111 -11.93 1.81 5.34
N CYS A 112 -11.12 1.20 4.48
CA CYS A 112 -11.22 1.40 3.04
C CYS A 112 -12.54 0.85 2.49
N ARG A 113 -13.01 -0.30 3.00
CA ARG A 113 -14.32 -0.86 2.59
C ARG A 113 -15.47 0.09 2.93
N ALA A 114 -15.45 0.70 4.12
CA ALA A 114 -16.45 1.67 4.53
C ALA A 114 -16.45 2.92 3.62
N GLU A 115 -15.27 3.45 3.29
CA GLU A 115 -15.14 4.62 2.40
C GLU A 115 -15.65 4.34 0.98
N ILE A 116 -15.37 3.16 0.42
CA ILE A 116 -15.86 2.80 -0.93
C ILE A 116 -17.39 2.70 -0.93
N ALA A 117 -18.00 2.35 0.21
CA ALA A 117 -19.44 2.20 0.36
C ALA A 117 -20.17 3.49 0.76
N ASP A 118 -19.45 4.55 1.15
CA ASP A 118 -20.02 5.81 1.64
C ASP A 118 -20.25 6.81 0.47
N PRO A 119 -21.50 7.16 0.12
CA PRO A 119 -21.80 8.11 -0.97
C PRO A 119 -21.24 9.51 -0.75
N ALA A 120 -20.95 9.91 0.49
CA ALA A 120 -20.35 11.20 0.81
C ALA A 120 -18.82 11.19 0.67
N ALA A 121 -18.20 10.01 0.61
CA ALA A 121 -16.76 9.89 0.53
C ALA A 121 -16.23 10.17 -0.88
N ARG A 122 -15.06 10.83 -0.95
CA ARG A 122 -14.37 11.13 -2.22
C ARG A 122 -14.00 9.88 -3.04
N ARG A 123 -13.90 8.72 -2.39
CA ARG A 123 -13.59 7.43 -3.02
C ARG A 123 -14.79 6.48 -3.09
N PHE A 124 -16.01 7.02 -2.99
CA PHE A 124 -17.22 6.23 -3.21
C PHE A 124 -17.16 5.48 -4.55
N GLY A 125 -17.37 4.16 -4.51
CA GLY A 125 -17.32 3.30 -5.69
C GLY A 125 -15.95 3.13 -6.36
N TYR A 126 -14.87 3.71 -5.82
CA TYR A 126 -13.55 3.67 -6.47
C TYR A 126 -12.86 2.31 -6.30
N ALA A 127 -12.58 1.64 -7.43
CA ALA A 127 -12.17 0.24 -7.47
C ALA A 127 -10.75 -0.04 -6.94
N PHE A 128 -9.90 0.99 -6.86
CA PHE A 128 -8.48 0.86 -6.51
C PHE A 128 -8.11 1.47 -5.15
N THR A 129 -9.12 1.75 -4.31
CA THR A 129 -8.94 2.33 -2.98
C THR A 129 -8.07 1.45 -2.08
N ASN A 130 -7.05 2.04 -1.47
CA ASN A 130 -6.18 1.41 -0.47
C ASN A 130 -5.64 2.46 0.53
N CYS A 131 -4.95 1.99 1.57
CA CYS A 131 -4.22 2.79 2.54
C CYS A 131 -2.88 2.11 2.92
N THR A 132 -2.19 2.60 3.96
CA THR A 132 -0.96 1.98 4.46
C THR A 132 -1.16 0.53 4.92
N ASP A 133 -2.39 0.18 5.33
CA ASP A 133 -2.71 -1.10 5.99
C ASP A 133 -3.33 -2.14 5.05
N CYS A 134 -3.54 -1.82 3.76
CA CYS A 134 -4.07 -2.78 2.80
C CYS A 134 -3.68 -2.46 1.35
N GLY A 135 -4.11 -3.33 0.43
CA GLY A 135 -3.95 -3.16 -1.00
C GLY A 135 -2.71 -3.85 -1.55
N PRO A 136 -2.42 -3.62 -2.84
CA PRO A 136 -1.32 -4.28 -3.52
C PRO A 136 0.04 -3.81 -2.98
N ARG A 137 1.00 -4.75 -2.94
CA ARG A 137 2.38 -4.56 -2.52
C ARG A 137 3.29 -5.32 -3.49
N PHE A 138 3.46 -6.62 -3.28
CA PHE A 138 4.29 -7.48 -4.13
C PHE A 138 3.93 -7.39 -5.61
N SER A 139 2.64 -7.45 -5.93
CA SER A 139 2.15 -7.39 -7.32
C SER A 139 2.48 -6.11 -8.09
N ILE A 140 2.79 -5.01 -7.38
CA ILE A 140 2.98 -3.69 -8.01
C ILE A 140 4.38 -3.12 -7.83
N VAL A 141 5.23 -3.71 -7.00
CA VAL A 141 6.59 -3.21 -6.79
C VAL A 141 7.48 -3.59 -7.97
N ARG A 142 8.28 -2.62 -8.44
CA ARG A 142 9.30 -2.81 -9.48
C ARG A 142 10.71 -2.86 -8.91
N GLY A 143 10.93 -2.30 -7.72
CA GLY A 143 12.20 -2.39 -6.99
C GLY A 143 12.12 -1.75 -5.61
N LEU A 144 13.15 -2.00 -4.80
CA LEU A 144 13.34 -1.34 -3.51
C LEU A 144 14.36 -0.20 -3.63
N PRO A 145 14.30 0.85 -2.79
CA PRO A 145 13.37 1.06 -1.68
C PRO A 145 11.90 1.20 -2.07
N TYR A 146 10.97 0.80 -1.20
CA TYR A 146 9.53 0.86 -1.49
C TYR A 146 9.04 2.30 -1.50
N ASP A 147 8.96 2.87 -2.70
CA ASP A 147 8.39 4.19 -2.98
C ASP A 147 7.55 4.16 -4.25
N ARG A 148 6.62 5.11 -4.37
CA ARG A 148 5.71 5.23 -5.52
C ARG A 148 6.46 5.14 -6.85
N ALA A 149 7.59 5.83 -6.98
CA ALA A 149 8.43 5.86 -8.19
C ALA A 149 9.02 4.50 -8.58
N ARG A 150 9.05 3.53 -7.65
CA ARG A 150 9.49 2.15 -7.89
C ARG A 150 8.33 1.16 -7.83
N THR A 151 7.13 1.60 -8.16
CA THR A 151 5.93 0.76 -8.31
C THR A 151 5.26 1.02 -9.66
N THR A 152 4.30 0.20 -10.05
CA THR A 152 3.42 0.48 -11.20
C THR A 152 2.58 1.74 -11.03
N MET A 153 2.48 2.29 -9.81
CA MET A 153 1.78 3.56 -9.55
C MET A 153 2.59 4.80 -9.95
N GLN A 154 3.85 4.64 -10.39
CA GLN A 154 4.66 5.75 -10.90
C GLN A 154 3.98 6.49 -12.08
N ASP A 155 3.19 5.77 -12.87
CA ASP A 155 2.58 6.27 -14.10
C ASP A 155 1.28 7.07 -13.81
N PHE A 156 0.96 7.24 -12.52
CA PHE A 156 -0.22 7.93 -12.00
C PHE A 156 0.22 9.04 -11.03
N PRO A 157 0.48 10.27 -11.48
CA PRO A 157 0.86 11.37 -10.59
C PRO A 157 -0.25 11.69 -9.58
N LEU A 158 0.10 12.08 -8.34
CA LEU A 158 -0.90 12.46 -7.34
C LEU A 158 -1.57 13.79 -7.71
N CYS A 159 -2.90 13.85 -7.65
CA CYS A 159 -3.61 15.13 -7.59
C CYS A 159 -3.42 15.79 -6.21
N ASP A 160 -3.75 17.07 -6.12
CA ASP A 160 -3.53 17.87 -4.91
C ASP A 160 -4.23 17.29 -3.67
N ALA A 161 -5.46 16.78 -3.81
CA ALA A 161 -6.17 16.15 -2.69
C ALA A 161 -5.50 14.87 -2.20
N CYS A 162 -4.99 14.02 -3.11
CA CYS A 162 -4.23 12.84 -2.69
C CYS A 162 -2.85 13.21 -2.14
N ARG A 163 -2.23 14.29 -2.62
CA ARG A 163 -0.98 14.80 -2.06
C ARG A 163 -1.18 15.29 -0.63
N ALA A 164 -2.23 16.05 -0.36
CA ALA A 164 -2.56 16.51 0.98
C ALA A 164 -2.70 15.33 1.97
N GLU A 165 -3.47 14.30 1.61
CA GLU A 165 -3.60 13.09 2.45
C GLU A 165 -2.29 12.28 2.57
N TYR A 166 -1.42 12.32 1.56
CA TYR A 166 -0.12 11.65 1.60
C TYR A 166 0.85 12.35 2.55
N GLU A 167 0.77 13.68 2.64
CA GLU A 167 1.66 14.53 3.43
C GLU A 167 1.14 14.81 4.84
N ASP A 168 -0.17 14.65 5.09
CA ASP A 168 -0.80 14.87 6.40
C ASP A 168 -0.55 13.69 7.36
N PRO A 169 0.18 13.89 8.48
CA PRO A 169 0.44 12.84 9.45
C PRO A 169 -0.80 12.33 10.22
N GLN A 170 -1.90 13.10 10.20
CA GLN A 170 -3.17 12.72 10.80
C GLN A 170 -4.03 11.85 9.87
N ASP A 171 -3.74 11.84 8.57
CA ASP A 171 -4.47 10.99 7.62
C ASP A 171 -3.96 9.54 7.68
N ARG A 172 -4.88 8.58 7.58
CA ARG A 172 -4.56 7.15 7.47
C ARG A 172 -3.75 6.79 6.22
N ARG A 173 -3.62 7.72 5.28
CA ARG A 173 -2.87 7.58 4.04
C ARG A 173 -1.54 8.32 4.04
N PHE A 174 -1.12 8.83 5.20
CA PHE A 174 0.21 9.40 5.39
C PHE A 174 1.28 8.44 4.84
N HIS A 175 2.02 8.86 3.81
CA HIS A 175 2.97 8.06 3.04
C HIS A 175 2.47 6.71 2.48
N ALA A 176 1.17 6.57 2.21
CA ALA A 176 0.64 5.44 1.45
C ALA A 176 1.11 5.53 -0.02
N GLN A 177 2.19 4.82 -0.36
CA GLN A 177 2.78 4.87 -1.70
C GLN A 177 1.80 4.58 -2.85
N PRO A 178 0.83 3.63 -2.74
CA PRO A 178 -0.14 3.36 -3.79
C PRO A 178 -1.44 4.17 -3.66
N ILE A 179 -1.45 5.27 -2.88
CA ILE A 179 -2.61 6.16 -2.79
C ILE A 179 -3.03 6.65 -4.18
N ALA A 180 -4.33 6.65 -4.42
CA ALA A 180 -4.96 7.19 -5.62
C ALA A 180 -6.43 7.53 -5.34
N CYS A 181 -7.09 8.13 -6.34
CA CYS A 181 -8.52 8.41 -6.36
C CYS A 181 -9.01 8.41 -7.83
N PRO A 182 -10.33 8.55 -8.09
CA PRO A 182 -10.85 8.57 -9.47
C PRO A 182 -10.21 9.62 -10.39
N THR A 183 -9.71 10.73 -9.83
CA THR A 183 -9.06 11.80 -10.62
C THR A 183 -7.66 11.45 -11.08
N CYS A 184 -6.87 10.76 -10.26
CA CYS A 184 -5.42 10.64 -10.46
C CYS A 184 -4.94 9.20 -10.56
N GLY A 185 -5.84 8.23 -10.40
CA GLY A 185 -5.53 6.81 -10.34
C GLY A 185 -5.96 6.02 -11.57
N PRO A 186 -5.71 4.70 -11.55
CA PRO A 186 -6.27 3.79 -12.53
C PRO A 186 -7.81 3.78 -12.45
N LEU A 187 -8.42 3.44 -13.58
CA LEU A 187 -9.86 3.27 -13.76
C LEU A 187 -10.12 1.94 -14.49
N LEU A 188 -11.26 1.33 -14.21
CA LEU A 188 -11.73 0.13 -14.90
C LEU A 188 -12.09 0.44 -16.35
N ARG A 189 -12.05 -0.60 -17.17
CA ARG A 189 -12.52 -0.58 -18.56
C ARG A 189 -13.16 -1.91 -18.87
N TRP A 190 -14.35 -1.88 -19.45
CA TRP A 190 -14.99 -3.07 -20.01
C TRP A 190 -14.57 -3.29 -21.46
N THR A 191 -14.35 -4.54 -21.85
CA THR A 191 -14.07 -4.90 -23.24
C THR A 191 -14.80 -6.19 -23.57
N SER A 192 -15.30 -6.31 -24.79
CA SER A 192 -15.96 -7.53 -25.28
C SER A 192 -15.40 -7.92 -26.65
N LEU A 193 -15.62 -9.18 -27.06
CA LEU A 193 -15.30 -9.65 -28.41
C LEU A 193 -16.22 -9.04 -29.47
N ALA A 194 -17.43 -8.63 -29.08
CA ALA A 194 -18.30 -7.87 -29.96
C ALA A 194 -17.78 -6.43 -30.08
N PRO A 195 -17.90 -5.80 -31.26
CA PRO A 195 -17.57 -4.39 -31.42
C PRO A 195 -18.37 -3.56 -30.42
N LEU A 196 -17.67 -2.88 -29.52
CA LEU A 196 -18.26 -1.86 -28.66
C LEU A 196 -17.79 -0.48 -29.15
N PRO A 197 -18.62 0.56 -29.05
CA PRO A 197 -18.11 1.93 -29.13
C PRO A 197 -17.00 2.11 -28.09
N ASP A 198 -16.04 3.01 -28.36
CA ASP A 198 -14.82 3.17 -27.56
C ASP A 198 -15.11 3.08 -26.05
N ALA A 199 -14.76 1.92 -25.48
CA ALA A 199 -15.11 1.63 -24.10
C ALA A 199 -14.38 2.61 -23.19
N LYS A 200 -15.15 3.45 -22.51
CA LYS A 200 -14.65 4.49 -21.62
C LYS A 200 -13.94 3.85 -20.43
N ARG A 201 -12.95 4.58 -19.90
CA ARG A 201 -12.35 4.25 -18.60
C ARG A 201 -13.21 4.90 -17.53
N ASP A 202 -14.02 4.09 -16.86
CA ASP A 202 -14.94 4.53 -15.82
C ASP A 202 -15.29 3.33 -14.93
N ASP A 203 -15.15 3.52 -13.62
CA ASP A 203 -15.34 2.43 -12.65
C ASP A 203 -16.80 1.97 -12.58
N ALA A 204 -17.75 2.90 -12.58
CA ALA A 204 -19.17 2.61 -12.43
C ALA A 204 -19.70 1.91 -13.68
N ASP A 205 -19.41 2.45 -14.86
CA ASP A 205 -19.84 1.89 -16.15
C ASP A 205 -19.25 0.49 -16.37
N ALA A 206 -17.94 0.31 -16.18
CA ALA A 206 -17.31 -0.99 -16.38
C ALA A 206 -17.85 -2.05 -15.39
N LEU A 207 -18.11 -1.65 -14.15
CA LEU A 207 -18.72 -2.53 -13.15
C LEU A 207 -20.16 -2.89 -13.52
N SER A 208 -20.98 -1.91 -13.93
CA SER A 208 -22.35 -2.16 -14.39
C SER A 208 -22.40 -3.11 -15.59
N GLN A 209 -21.50 -2.94 -16.55
CA GLN A 209 -21.39 -3.85 -17.71
C GLN A 209 -20.97 -5.27 -17.28
N ALA A 210 -20.02 -5.39 -16.36
CA ALA A 210 -19.59 -6.69 -15.84
C ALA A 210 -20.72 -7.41 -15.09
N VAL A 211 -21.49 -6.69 -14.26
CA VAL A 211 -22.66 -7.23 -13.56
C VAL A 211 -23.73 -7.67 -14.54
N ALA A 212 -24.08 -6.83 -15.52
CA ALA A 212 -25.06 -7.17 -16.54
C ALA A 212 -24.65 -8.42 -17.34
N ALA A 213 -23.37 -8.54 -17.70
CA ALA A 213 -22.85 -9.70 -18.40
C ALA A 213 -22.96 -10.98 -17.55
N LEU A 214 -22.61 -10.92 -16.26
CA LEU A 214 -22.74 -12.07 -15.35
C LEU A 214 -24.21 -12.47 -15.14
N SER A 215 -25.10 -11.50 -14.91
CA SER A 215 -26.54 -11.74 -14.73
C SER A 215 -27.21 -12.31 -15.98
N ALA A 216 -26.64 -12.08 -17.17
CA ALA A 216 -27.09 -12.67 -18.42
C ALA A 216 -26.48 -14.07 -18.71
N GLY A 217 -25.81 -14.70 -17.74
CA GLY A 217 -25.15 -16.00 -17.91
C GLY A 217 -23.81 -15.93 -18.65
N GLY A 218 -23.22 -14.73 -18.75
CA GLY A 218 -21.93 -14.50 -19.40
C GLY A 218 -20.75 -15.04 -18.58
N ILE A 219 -19.66 -15.34 -19.30
CA ILE A 219 -18.36 -15.70 -18.73
C ILE A 219 -17.40 -14.54 -19.01
N ILE A 220 -16.87 -13.93 -17.97
CA ILE A 220 -16.04 -12.72 -18.07
C ILE A 220 -14.62 -12.97 -17.56
N ALA A 221 -13.65 -12.21 -18.06
CA ALA A 221 -12.31 -12.16 -17.49
C ALA A 221 -12.15 -10.89 -16.64
N VAL A 222 -11.74 -11.05 -15.38
CA VAL A 222 -11.55 -9.94 -14.43
C VAL A 222 -10.07 -9.82 -14.09
N LYS A 223 -9.48 -8.64 -14.31
CA LYS A 223 -8.12 -8.35 -13.85
C LYS A 223 -8.15 -8.15 -12.34
N GLY A 224 -7.64 -9.13 -11.60
CA GLY A 224 -7.38 -8.99 -10.16
C GLY A 224 -5.99 -8.38 -9.90
N ILE A 225 -5.56 -8.46 -8.65
CA ILE A 225 -4.25 -7.92 -8.22
C ILE A 225 -3.07 -8.71 -8.83
N GLY A 226 -3.12 -10.05 -8.72
CA GLY A 226 -2.02 -10.92 -9.19
C GLY A 226 -2.17 -11.47 -10.61
N GLY A 227 -3.23 -11.10 -11.34
CA GLY A 227 -3.50 -11.63 -12.68
C GLY A 227 -4.98 -11.65 -13.04
N PHE A 228 -5.31 -12.30 -14.15
CA PHE A 228 -6.69 -12.44 -14.60
C PHE A 228 -7.36 -13.68 -14.04
N HIS A 229 -8.61 -13.52 -13.62
CA HIS A 229 -9.52 -14.60 -13.25
C HIS A 229 -10.64 -14.69 -14.28
N ILE A 230 -11.22 -15.88 -14.44
CA ILE A 230 -12.42 -16.07 -15.25
C ILE A 230 -13.57 -16.27 -14.28
N ALA A 231 -14.62 -15.45 -14.39
CA ALA A 231 -15.77 -15.44 -13.50
C ALA A 231 -17.05 -15.74 -14.29
N CYS A 232 -17.97 -16.44 -13.64
CA CYS A 232 -19.33 -16.70 -14.11
C CYS A 232 -20.25 -16.90 -12.90
N ASP A 233 -21.56 -16.97 -13.11
CA ASP A 233 -22.49 -17.38 -12.05
C ASP A 233 -22.21 -18.84 -11.66
N ALA A 234 -21.94 -19.07 -10.37
CA ALA A 234 -21.64 -20.39 -9.82
C ALA A 234 -22.91 -21.22 -9.53
N THR A 235 -24.09 -20.59 -9.56
CA THR A 235 -25.38 -21.23 -9.31
C THR A 235 -26.03 -21.80 -10.58
N ASP A 236 -25.59 -21.34 -11.76
CA ASP A 236 -26.04 -21.84 -13.06
C ASP A 236 -25.13 -22.99 -13.56
N GLY A 237 -25.64 -24.22 -13.47
CA GLY A 237 -24.91 -25.43 -13.91
C GLY A 237 -24.61 -25.46 -15.41
N THR A 238 -25.41 -24.81 -16.25
CA THR A 238 -25.18 -24.69 -17.69
C THR A 238 -23.97 -23.81 -17.97
N VAL A 239 -23.91 -22.65 -17.32
CA VAL A 239 -22.79 -21.69 -17.48
C VAL A 239 -21.49 -22.29 -16.94
N VAL A 240 -21.53 -22.97 -15.79
CA VAL A 240 -20.36 -23.66 -15.23
C VAL A 240 -19.85 -24.75 -16.17
N SER A 241 -20.75 -25.52 -16.79
CA SER A 241 -20.38 -26.55 -17.76
C SER A 241 -19.73 -25.96 -19.00
N GLU A 242 -20.25 -24.83 -19.50
CA GLU A 242 -19.67 -24.11 -20.63
C GLU A 242 -18.29 -23.54 -20.29
N LEU A 243 -18.08 -23.00 -19.08
CA LEU A 243 -16.78 -22.55 -18.61
C LEU A 243 -15.77 -23.71 -18.59
N ARG A 244 -16.15 -24.87 -18.06
CA ARG A 244 -15.28 -26.07 -18.03
C ARG A 244 -14.90 -26.52 -19.44
N ARG A 245 -15.86 -26.51 -20.36
CA ARG A 245 -15.65 -26.86 -21.78
C ARG A 245 -14.65 -25.91 -22.43
N ARG A 246 -14.85 -24.58 -22.32
CA ARG A 246 -13.94 -23.57 -22.90
C ARG A 246 -12.54 -23.61 -22.29
N LYS A 247 -12.44 -23.84 -20.98
CA LYS A 247 -11.16 -23.89 -20.24
C LYS A 247 -10.46 -25.25 -20.34
N HIS A 248 -11.08 -26.25 -20.96
CA HIS A 248 -10.59 -27.63 -21.00
C HIS A 248 -10.25 -28.18 -19.60
N ARG A 249 -11.13 -27.91 -18.61
CA ARG A 249 -10.94 -28.26 -17.18
C ARG A 249 -12.12 -29.11 -16.67
N PRO A 250 -12.20 -30.40 -17.02
CA PRO A 250 -13.41 -31.20 -16.84
C PRO A 250 -13.78 -31.43 -15.36
N SER A 251 -12.82 -31.81 -14.50
CA SER A 251 -13.12 -32.30 -13.15
C SER A 251 -12.46 -31.52 -12.01
N LYS A 252 -11.38 -30.77 -12.27
CA LYS A 252 -10.69 -30.03 -11.20
C LYS A 252 -11.65 -29.04 -10.52
N PRO A 253 -11.78 -29.03 -9.18
CA PRO A 253 -12.64 -28.10 -8.45
C PRO A 253 -12.42 -26.66 -8.88
N LEU A 254 -13.49 -25.88 -9.01
CA LEU A 254 -13.43 -24.47 -9.39
C LEU A 254 -13.33 -23.58 -8.16
#